data_AF-A0A353VTK7-F1
#
_entry.id   AF-A0A353VTK7-F1
#
_cell.length_a   1.000
_cell.length_b   1.000
_cell.length_c   1.000
_cell.angle_alpha   90.00
_cell.angle_beta   90.00
_cell.angle_gamma   90.00
#
_symmetry.space_group_name_H-M   'P 1'
#
loop_
_entity.id
_entity.type
_entity.pdbx_description
1 polymer ?
#
loop_
_entity_poly.entity_id
_entity_poly.type
_entity_poly.pdbx_seq_one_letter_code
_entity_poly.pdbx_strand_id
1 'polypeptide(L)'
;QDPSEYLKEIRDRAKCQDTGVSREDIIQERHKEFVGEGKRYWDLIRTGMAASVLKASNHEYRQNDWTESKKYWPIPQTELDKDPNLVQNNY
;
A
#
# COMPACT_ATOMS: atom_id res chain seq x y z
N GLN A 1 -4.07 26.00 -8.10
CA GLN A 1 -4.73 24.89 -8.80
C GLN A 1 -5.51 24.10 -7.76
N ASP A 2 -6.75 23.78 -8.07
CA ASP A 2 -7.63 23.03 -7.16
C ASP A 2 -7.31 21.52 -7.30
N PRO A 3 -6.93 20.81 -6.22
CA PRO A 3 -6.69 19.36 -6.26
C PRO A 3 -7.85 18.54 -6.82
N SER A 4 -9.08 19.09 -6.79
CA SER A 4 -10.27 18.45 -7.36
C SER A 4 -10.17 18.21 -8.86
N GLU A 5 -9.53 19.13 -9.60
CA GLU A 5 -9.43 19.09 -11.05
C GLU A 5 -8.63 17.86 -11.50
N TYR A 6 -7.50 17.57 -10.85
CA TYR A 6 -6.66 16.43 -11.20
C TYR A 6 -7.33 15.08 -10.95
N LEU A 7 -8.07 14.97 -9.86
CA LEU A 7 -8.78 13.73 -9.54
C LEU A 7 -9.93 13.51 -10.53
N LYS A 8 -10.60 14.59 -10.93
CA LYS A 8 -11.63 14.56 -11.95
C LYS A 8 -11.07 14.13 -13.31
N GLU A 9 -9.91 14.64 -13.73
CA GLU A 9 -9.27 14.23 -14.99
C GLU A 9 -9.01 12.71 -15.06
N ILE A 10 -8.54 12.12 -13.95
CA ILE A 10 -8.32 10.67 -13.83
C ILE A 10 -9.65 9.92 -13.98
N ARG A 11 -10.69 10.37 -13.28
CA ARG A 11 -12.00 9.72 -13.30
C ARG A 11 -12.71 9.85 -14.65
N ASP A 12 -12.61 11.01 -15.28
CA ASP A 12 -13.13 11.26 -16.63
C ASP A 12 -12.44 10.32 -17.64
N ARG A 13 -11.12 10.16 -17.57
CA ARG A 13 -10.37 9.18 -18.40
C ARG A 13 -10.88 7.75 -18.19
N ALA A 14 -11.10 7.37 -16.93
CA ALA A 14 -11.60 6.04 -16.56
C ALA A 14 -13.11 5.87 -16.81
N LYS A 15 -13.82 6.91 -17.25
CA LYS A 15 -15.28 6.95 -17.45
C LYS A 15 -16.07 6.58 -16.19
N CYS A 16 -15.64 7.05 -15.03
CA CYS A 16 -16.29 6.80 -13.74
C CYS A 16 -16.83 8.09 -13.10
N GLN A 17 -17.74 7.93 -12.14
CA GLN A 17 -18.34 9.05 -11.43
C GLN A 17 -17.34 9.73 -10.48
N ASP A 18 -17.37 11.06 -10.42
CA ASP A 18 -16.64 11.83 -9.43
C ASP A 18 -17.23 11.63 -8.03
N THR A 19 -16.42 11.13 -7.09
CA THR A 19 -16.83 10.85 -5.71
C THR A 19 -16.37 11.92 -4.71
N GLY A 20 -15.71 12.98 -5.17
CA GLY A 20 -15.14 14.02 -4.31
C GLY A 20 -13.64 13.83 -4.03
N VAL A 21 -13.09 14.69 -3.17
CA VAL A 21 -11.63 14.91 -3.04
C VAL A 21 -11.16 14.77 -1.59
N SER A 22 -11.76 13.84 -0.84
CA SER A 22 -11.26 13.50 0.49
C SER A 22 -9.93 12.72 0.40
N ARG A 23 -9.23 12.60 1.54
CA ARG A 23 -8.03 11.75 1.62
C ARG A 23 -8.37 10.30 1.27
N GLU A 24 -9.53 9.83 1.69
CA GLU A 24 -10.04 8.49 1.47
C GLU A 24 -10.36 8.26 -0.02
N ASP A 25 -10.96 9.25 -0.68
CA ASP A 25 -11.20 9.23 -2.14
C ASP A 25 -9.87 9.09 -2.91
N ILE A 26 -8.85 9.85 -2.52
CA ILE A 26 -7.52 9.79 -3.16
C ILE A 26 -6.89 8.41 -2.95
N ILE A 27 -6.95 7.85 -1.74
CA ILE A 27 -6.39 6.52 -1.45
C ILE A 27 -7.15 5.43 -2.24
N GLN A 28 -8.47 5.58 -2.37
CA GLN A 28 -9.29 4.66 -3.15
C GLN A 28 -8.98 4.77 -4.65
N GLU A 29 -8.83 5.97 -5.19
CA GLU A 29 -8.52 6.17 -6.61
C GLU A 29 -7.13 5.62 -6.95
N ARG A 30 -6.13 5.85 -6.09
CA ARG A 30 -4.80 5.24 -6.25
C ARG A 30 -4.84 3.72 -6.23
N HIS A 31 -5.73 3.12 -5.43
CA HIS A 31 -5.90 1.67 -5.42
C HIS A 31 -6.42 1.16 -6.77
N LYS A 32 -7.36 1.87 -7.40
CA LYS A 32 -7.95 1.51 -8.69
C LYS A 32 -6.99 1.76 -9.85
N GLU A 33 -6.32 2.91 -9.86
CA GLU A 33 -5.45 3.32 -10.97
C GLU A 33 -4.21 2.44 -11.06
N PHE A 34 -3.57 2.13 -9.92
CA PHE A 34 -2.28 1.43 -9.88
C PHE A 34 -2.40 -0.08 -9.58
N VAL A 35 -3.51 -0.71 -9.99
CA VAL A 35 -3.67 -2.17 -9.86
C VAL A 35 -2.60 -2.86 -10.70
N GLY A 36 -1.84 -3.78 -10.09
CA GLY A 36 -0.77 -4.51 -10.77
C GLY A 36 0.59 -3.79 -10.79
N GLU A 37 0.67 -2.53 -10.36
CA GLU A 37 1.93 -1.75 -10.41
C GLU A 37 2.72 -1.73 -9.09
N GLY A 38 2.33 -2.56 -8.11
CA GLY A 38 3.04 -2.69 -6.84
C GLY A 38 2.91 -1.50 -5.88
N LYS A 39 2.00 -0.55 -6.12
CA LYS A 39 1.82 0.64 -5.27
C LYS A 39 0.99 0.40 -4.01
N ARG A 40 0.04 -0.55 -4.08
CA ARG A 40 -0.98 -0.75 -3.04
C ARG A 40 -0.39 -1.03 -1.66
N TYR A 41 0.63 -1.88 -1.57
CA TYR A 41 1.26 -2.22 -0.28
C TYR A 41 1.82 -0.98 0.41
N TRP A 42 2.64 -0.20 -0.30
CA TRP A 42 3.26 1.01 0.21
C TRP A 42 2.27 2.11 0.57
N ASP A 43 1.17 2.21 -0.19
CA ASP A 43 0.07 3.12 0.12
C ASP A 43 -0.60 2.77 1.45
N LEU A 44 -0.84 1.49 1.73
CA LEU A 44 -1.41 1.04 3.01
C LEU A 44 -0.48 1.28 4.19
N ILE A 45 0.83 1.04 4.01
CA ILE A 45 1.84 1.27 5.04
C ILE A 45 1.93 2.76 5.39
N ARG A 46 2.10 3.64 4.39
CA ARG A 46 2.29 5.09 4.64
C ARG A 46 1.03 5.79 5.16
N THR A 47 -0.15 5.18 5.00
CA THR A 47 -1.43 5.73 5.47
C THR A 47 -1.88 5.18 6.81
N GLY A 48 -1.18 4.18 7.36
CA GLY A 48 -1.55 3.49 8.59
C GLY A 48 -2.70 2.49 8.43
N MET A 49 -3.06 2.13 7.20
CA MET A 49 -4.20 1.26 6.89
C MET A 49 -3.83 -0.23 6.75
N ALA A 50 -2.53 -0.57 6.78
CA ALA A 50 -2.06 -1.94 6.58
C ALA A 50 -2.69 -2.94 7.57
N ALA A 51 -2.68 -2.63 8.87
CA ALA A 51 -3.21 -3.52 9.90
C ALA A 51 -4.75 -3.71 9.82
N SER A 52 -5.50 -2.73 9.29
CA SER A 52 -6.96 -2.84 9.13
C SER A 52 -7.35 -3.56 7.84
N VAL A 53 -6.61 -3.33 6.76
CA VAL A 53 -6.92 -3.87 5.42
C VAL A 53 -6.33 -5.26 5.20
N LEU A 54 -5.07 -5.48 5.61
CA LEU A 54 -4.32 -6.71 5.35
C LEU A 54 -4.57 -7.79 6.41
N LYS A 55 -5.85 -8.08 6.67
CA LYS A 55 -6.30 -9.15 7.57
C LYS A 55 -6.69 -10.41 6.79
N ALA A 56 -6.51 -11.56 7.40
CA ALA A 56 -6.96 -12.85 6.87
C ALA A 56 -8.48 -12.86 6.66
N SER A 57 -9.24 -12.24 7.57
CA SER A 57 -10.70 -12.09 7.46
C SER A 57 -11.17 -11.33 6.21
N ASN A 58 -10.30 -10.53 5.60
CA ASN A 58 -10.66 -9.67 4.47
C ASN A 58 -10.32 -10.30 3.11
N HIS A 59 -9.66 -11.46 3.05
CA HIS A 59 -9.19 -12.03 1.78
C HIS A 59 -8.96 -13.54 1.86
N GLU A 60 -9.65 -14.30 1.01
CA GLU A 60 -9.66 -15.77 1.00
C GLU A 60 -8.26 -16.40 0.98
N TYR A 61 -7.34 -15.84 0.19
CA TYR A 61 -5.98 -16.38 0.05
C TYR A 61 -4.98 -15.94 1.13
N ARG A 62 -5.38 -15.07 2.08
CA ARG A 62 -4.49 -14.61 3.16
C ARG A 62 -4.72 -15.45 4.42
N GLN A 63 -3.70 -16.18 4.85
CA GLN A 63 -3.76 -17.02 6.06
C GLN A 63 -3.41 -16.28 7.35
N ASN A 64 -2.59 -15.22 7.26
CA ASN A 64 -2.08 -14.50 8.43
C ASN A 64 -2.33 -13.01 8.32
N ASP A 65 -2.68 -12.39 9.45
CA ASP A 65 -2.79 -10.94 9.57
C ASP A 65 -1.43 -10.25 9.39
N TRP A 66 -1.47 -9.03 8.88
CA TRP A 66 -0.31 -8.16 8.84
C TRP A 66 0.03 -7.61 10.24
N THR A 67 1.31 -7.51 10.54
CA THR A 67 1.89 -6.97 11.79
C THR A 67 2.94 -5.91 11.45
N GLU A 68 3.25 -4.99 12.37
CA GLU A 68 4.26 -3.93 12.12
C GLU A 68 5.65 -4.52 11.77
N SER A 69 5.98 -5.72 12.29
CA SER A 69 7.21 -6.44 11.93
C SER A 69 7.34 -6.74 10.43
N LYS A 70 6.21 -6.92 9.73
CA LYS A 70 6.15 -7.21 8.29
C LYS A 70 6.29 -5.97 7.41
N LYS A 71 6.39 -4.77 7.99
CA LYS A 71 6.56 -3.52 7.24
C LYS A 71 7.76 -3.55 6.29
N TYR A 72 8.85 -4.16 6.73
CA TYR A 72 10.08 -4.30 5.97
C TYR A 72 10.27 -5.73 5.51
N TRP A 73 10.87 -5.89 4.33
CA TRP A 73 11.33 -7.20 3.89
C TRP A 73 12.57 -7.61 4.67
N PRO A 74 12.79 -8.93 4.86
CA PRO A 74 14.00 -9.42 5.48
C PRO A 74 15.22 -8.98 4.67
N ILE A 75 16.25 -8.55 5.38
CA ILE A 75 17.55 -8.30 4.78
C ILE A 75 18.06 -9.64 4.21
N PRO A 76 18.53 -9.67 2.94
CA PRO A 76 19.00 -10.91 2.33
C PRO A 76 20.14 -11.54 3.14
N GLN A 77 20.08 -12.85 3.35
CA GLN A 77 21.08 -13.57 4.14
C GLN A 77 22.49 -13.40 3.59
N THR A 78 22.64 -13.35 2.26
CA THR A 78 23.93 -13.14 1.60
C THR A 78 24.59 -11.80 1.93
N GLU A 79 23.80 -10.79 2.31
CA GLU A 79 24.34 -9.49 2.75
C GLU A 79 24.69 -9.52 4.25
N LEU A 80 23.89 -10.22 5.07
CA LEU A 80 24.20 -10.46 6.49
C LEU A 80 25.50 -11.27 6.66
N ASP A 81 25.73 -12.27 5.79
CA ASP A 81 26.94 -13.09 5.83
C ASP A 81 28.21 -12.30 5.48
N LYS A 82 28.06 -11.17 4.75
CA LYS A 82 29.18 -10.31 4.31
C LYS A 82 29.53 -9.22 5.32
N ASP A 83 28.55 -8.73 6.09
CA ASP A 83 28.77 -7.67 7.07
C ASP A 83 28.21 -8.07 8.45
N PRO A 84 29.08 -8.42 9.41
CA PRO A 84 28.66 -8.81 10.75
C PRO A 84 28.02 -7.66 11.55
N ASN A 85 28.12 -6.41 11.10
CA ASN A 85 27.44 -5.27 11.72
C ASN A 85 26.00 -5.10 11.23
N LEU A 86 25.60 -5.80 10.16
CA LEU A 86 24.26 -5.73 9.62
C LEU A 86 23.33 -6.58 10.49
N VAL A 87 22.36 -5.93 11.13
CA VAL A 87 21.40 -6.58 12.03
C VAL A 87 20.07 -6.77 11.30
N GLN A 88 19.50 -7.97 11.40
CA GLN A 88 18.22 -8.30 10.78
C GLN A 88 17.07 -7.46 11.37
N ASN A 89 16.06 -7.15 10.54
CA ASN A 89 14.83 -6.55 11.06
C ASN A 89 14.10 -7.51 12.00
N ASN A 90 13.36 -6.96 12.97
CA ASN A 90 12.46 -7.75 13.79
C ASN A 90 11.27 -8.18 12.91
N TYR A 91 11.35 -9.38 12.32
CA TYR A 91 10.40 -9.94 11.36
C TYR A 91 9.47 -10.95 12.04
#